data_AF-A0A1S8B856-F1
#
_entry.id   AF-A0A1S8B856-F1
#
_cell.length_a   1.000
_cell.length_b   1.000
_cell.length_c   1.000
_cell.angle_alpha   90.00
_cell.angle_beta   90.00
_cell.angle_gamma   90.00
#
_symmetry.space_group_name_H-M   'P 1'
#
loop_
_entity.id
_entity.type
_entity.pdbx_description
1 polymer ?
#
loop_
_entity_poly.entity_id
_entity_poly.type
_entity_poly.pdbx_seq_one_letter_code
_entity_poly.pdbx_strand_id
1 'polypeptide(L)'
;MISSLGPASEVPGWVVNQDSTARKMCVAGLTLSLVLSIICLFSGIATRTYEEPWTISVPANTKYLIPLAVNGIITLSTECLGFIHNTSLKWALLADGSLEYNANLRLFTFAKRSWPNGRIFNFTYLLALSVCFAATPAIIHEESEDDRVFFVTSGAAFIYLGLALLAMASISFWSFPYSDDVPTWSSNPLNFAAAVTALDPGFRNEGRCMHPVHEDRHTAPLAPKEEQKSAYDAHPQVAIILWAEYAVFAALIVWASLVSFFSKTQTGAGSWSFIPKDCSELADGFCYAPHVVLGFLSHSIARFEDAYIWMQVPFSIFIQSIITIGLHCAELLVTVSRDEMQAWRAVATAKGSNTSRTSATFAFFGWETLALTLMKPFVHWIYGMAVFMGDKGLLMLCPQLVYLAAAWAVFLVFVTYISFRKPKGPLPATYGHLQTLADLVDEWYETMFWGHKGESEDGICHAGTSDKPLPQVRMDALYKG
;
A
#
# COMPACT_ATOMS: atom_id res chain seq x y z
N MET A 1 21.06 17.49 -9.61
CA MET A 1 21.39 16.79 -8.34
C MET A 1 21.38 15.27 -8.48
N ILE A 2 20.81 14.75 -9.58
CA ILE A 2 21.13 13.44 -10.19
C ILE A 2 22.43 13.50 -11.03
N SER A 3 23.13 14.65 -11.04
CA SER A 3 24.29 14.94 -11.91
C SER A 3 25.57 14.14 -11.61
N SER A 4 25.54 13.23 -10.63
CA SER A 4 26.61 12.24 -10.41
C SER A 4 26.35 10.92 -11.13
N LEU A 5 25.11 10.68 -11.57
CA LEU A 5 24.71 9.61 -12.48
C LEU A 5 24.71 10.22 -13.89
N GLY A 6 25.14 9.47 -14.91
CA GLY A 6 25.23 9.97 -16.29
C GLY A 6 23.93 10.64 -16.78
N PRO A 7 23.99 11.52 -17.79
CA PRO A 7 22.79 12.19 -18.28
C PRO A 7 21.79 11.15 -18.81
N ALA A 8 20.51 11.30 -18.45
CA ALA A 8 19.44 10.37 -18.86
C ALA A 8 19.31 10.18 -20.40
N SER A 9 19.92 11.08 -21.19
CA SER A 9 20.04 10.98 -22.65
C SER A 9 20.94 9.83 -23.15
N GLU A 10 21.76 9.23 -22.28
CA GLU A 10 22.66 8.12 -22.64
C GLU A 10 22.03 6.73 -22.46
N VAL A 11 20.86 6.66 -21.82
CA VAL A 11 20.15 5.39 -21.58
C VAL A 11 19.43 4.95 -22.87
N PRO A 12 19.50 3.66 -23.30
CA PRO A 12 18.85 3.20 -24.51
C PRO A 12 17.35 3.54 -24.54
N GLY A 13 16.84 4.01 -25.68
CA GLY A 13 15.47 4.53 -25.78
C GLY A 13 14.34 3.55 -25.41
N TRP A 14 14.61 2.24 -25.40
CA TRP A 14 13.68 1.21 -24.93
C TRP A 14 13.70 1.03 -23.40
N VAL A 15 14.83 1.35 -22.74
CA VAL A 15 15.00 1.40 -21.27
C VAL A 15 14.47 2.73 -20.72
N VAL A 16 14.64 3.81 -21.48
CA VAL A 16 13.95 5.10 -21.29
C VAL A 16 12.50 4.94 -21.73
N ASN A 17 11.79 4.02 -21.09
CA ASN A 17 10.38 3.84 -21.35
C ASN A 17 9.64 5.02 -20.73
N GLN A 18 9.39 6.03 -21.58
CA GLN A 18 8.39 7.07 -21.37
C GLN A 18 7.03 6.39 -21.27
N ASP A 19 6.70 5.78 -20.13
CA ASP A 19 5.37 5.25 -19.90
C ASP A 19 4.41 6.44 -19.77
N SER A 20 3.99 6.96 -20.94
CA SER A 20 3.07 8.07 -21.04
C SER A 20 1.75 7.73 -20.37
N THR A 21 1.38 6.45 -20.30
CA THR A 21 0.17 5.99 -19.63
C THR A 21 0.31 6.08 -18.12
N ALA A 22 1.40 5.56 -17.54
CA ALA A 22 1.64 5.70 -16.10
C ALA A 22 1.74 7.18 -15.70
N ARG A 23 2.48 7.99 -16.47
CA ARG A 23 2.57 9.45 -16.24
C ARG A 23 1.20 10.13 -16.37
N LYS A 24 0.41 9.82 -17.40
CA LYS A 24 -0.96 10.35 -17.57
C LYS A 24 -1.89 9.93 -16.44
N MET A 25 -1.83 8.68 -16.00
CA MET A 25 -2.62 8.18 -14.86
C MET A 25 -2.22 8.88 -13.56
N CYS A 26 -0.93 9.12 -13.35
CA CYS A 26 -0.43 9.90 -12.23
C CYS A 26 -0.97 11.33 -12.25
N VAL A 27 -0.87 12.01 -13.40
CA VAL A 27 -1.41 13.37 -13.56
C VAL A 27 -2.92 13.38 -13.33
N ALA A 28 -3.66 12.43 -13.91
CA ALA A 28 -5.10 12.32 -13.71
C ALA A 28 -5.47 12.07 -12.24
N GLY A 29 -4.76 11.17 -11.55
CA GLY A 29 -4.96 10.89 -10.12
C GLY A 29 -4.61 12.08 -9.23
N LEU A 30 -3.57 12.83 -9.58
CA LEU A 30 -3.21 14.07 -8.89
C LEU A 30 -4.29 15.15 -9.08
N THR A 31 -4.75 15.37 -10.31
CA THR A 31 -5.84 16.30 -10.60
C THR A 31 -7.12 15.92 -9.88
N LEU A 32 -7.49 14.63 -9.92
CA LEU A 32 -8.66 14.12 -9.19
C LEU A 32 -8.53 14.39 -7.68
N SER A 33 -7.37 14.11 -7.09
CA SER A 33 -7.14 14.33 -5.65
C SER A 33 -7.19 15.81 -5.27
N LEU A 34 -6.67 16.71 -6.12
CA LEU A 34 -6.79 18.15 -5.91
C LEU A 34 -8.25 18.62 -5.97
N VAL A 35 -9.00 18.18 -6.99
CA VAL A 35 -10.43 18.51 -7.12
C VAL A 35 -11.21 18.00 -5.91
N LEU A 36 -10.99 16.75 -5.50
CA LEU A 36 -11.63 16.17 -4.31
C LEU A 36 -11.26 16.94 -3.05
N SER A 37 -9.99 17.33 -2.88
CA SER A 37 -9.57 18.11 -1.72
C SER A 37 -10.28 19.46 -1.64
N ILE A 38 -10.42 20.16 -2.78
CA ILE A 38 -11.10 21.44 -2.88
C ILE A 38 -12.60 21.28 -2.58
N ILE A 39 -13.25 20.28 -3.17
CA ILE A 39 -14.66 19.96 -2.90
C ILE A 39 -14.86 19.70 -1.40
N CYS A 40 -14.02 18.87 -0.79
CA CYS A 40 -14.13 18.58 0.64
C CYS A 40 -13.95 19.85 1.50
N LEU A 41 -12.98 20.71 1.18
CA LEU A 41 -12.78 21.97 1.92
C LEU A 41 -13.99 22.90 1.78
N PHE A 42 -14.50 23.10 0.57
CA PHE A 42 -15.68 23.94 0.33
C PHE A 42 -16.92 23.37 0.99
N SER A 43 -17.18 22.07 0.86
CA SER A 43 -18.30 21.40 1.55
C SER A 43 -18.17 21.55 3.06
N GLY A 44 -16.98 21.32 3.64
CA GLY A 44 -16.78 21.45 5.08
C GLY A 44 -16.95 22.88 5.62
N ILE A 45 -16.49 23.89 4.87
CA ILE A 45 -16.70 25.31 5.22
C ILE A 45 -18.17 25.69 5.06
N ALA A 46 -18.82 25.27 3.98
CA ALA A 46 -20.23 25.54 3.72
C ALA A 46 -21.11 24.94 4.84
N THR A 47 -20.94 23.66 5.16
CA THR A 47 -21.69 22.98 6.23
C THR A 47 -21.54 23.66 7.59
N ARG A 48 -20.43 24.38 7.85
CA ARG A 48 -20.24 25.17 9.06
C ARG A 48 -20.80 26.59 9.02
N THR A 49 -20.92 27.16 7.82
CA THR A 49 -21.35 28.55 7.65
C THR A 49 -22.88 28.65 7.60
N TYR A 50 -23.56 27.61 7.11
CA TYR A 50 -25.01 27.53 7.15
C TYR A 50 -25.51 27.07 8.52
N GLU A 51 -26.51 27.75 9.06
CA GLU A 51 -27.11 27.43 10.36
C GLU A 51 -27.89 26.09 10.34
N GLU A 52 -28.37 25.68 9.16
CA GLU A 52 -29.06 24.38 9.01
C GLU A 52 -28.09 23.28 8.56
N PRO A 53 -28.03 22.14 9.29
CA PRO A 53 -27.22 21.01 8.87
C PRO A 53 -27.72 20.47 7.53
N TRP A 54 -26.78 20.15 6.65
CA TRP A 54 -27.09 19.51 5.37
C TRP A 54 -27.54 18.08 5.65
N THR A 55 -28.86 17.89 5.68
CA THR A 55 -29.50 16.59 5.87
C THR A 55 -29.66 15.90 4.53
N ILE A 56 -29.16 14.67 4.43
CA ILE A 56 -29.38 13.83 3.25
C ILE A 56 -30.30 12.69 3.68
N SER A 57 -31.51 12.65 3.15
CA SER A 57 -32.41 11.50 3.35
C SER A 57 -31.95 10.36 2.44
N VAL A 58 -31.39 9.31 3.03
CA VAL A 58 -30.88 8.13 2.34
C VAL A 58 -31.63 6.89 2.82
N PRO A 59 -32.01 5.94 1.95
CA PRO A 59 -32.57 4.66 2.39
C PRO A 59 -31.62 3.92 3.34
N ALA A 60 -32.16 3.24 4.36
CA ALA A 60 -31.38 2.58 5.41
C ALA A 60 -30.26 1.65 4.88
N ASN A 61 -30.52 0.90 3.81
CA ASN A 61 -29.54 0.00 3.20
C ASN A 61 -28.37 0.73 2.50
N THR A 62 -28.61 1.96 2.03
CA THR A 62 -27.61 2.74 1.28
C THR A 62 -26.67 3.49 2.24
N LYS A 63 -27.04 3.65 3.52
CA LYS A 63 -26.23 4.24 4.60
C LYS A 63 -24.81 3.67 4.65
N TYR A 64 -24.70 2.35 4.59
CA TYR A 64 -23.41 1.67 4.73
C TYR A 64 -22.63 1.60 3.40
N LEU A 65 -23.30 1.77 2.26
CA LEU A 65 -22.64 1.74 0.95
C LEU A 65 -21.90 3.05 0.63
N ILE A 66 -22.38 4.19 1.12
CA ILE A 66 -21.75 5.49 0.87
C ILE A 66 -20.33 5.54 1.47
N PRO A 67 -20.08 5.20 2.76
CA PRO A 67 -18.72 5.17 3.31
C PRO A 67 -17.80 4.17 2.60
N LEU A 68 -18.34 3.05 2.11
CA LEU A 68 -17.56 2.10 1.31
C LEU A 68 -17.12 2.72 -0.02
N ALA A 69 -18.03 3.40 -0.72
CA ALA A 69 -17.71 4.12 -1.96
C ALA A 69 -16.70 5.24 -1.73
N VAL A 70 -16.86 6.03 -0.67
CA VAL A 70 -15.93 7.10 -0.27
C VAL A 70 -14.54 6.51 0.04
N ASN A 71 -14.46 5.45 0.84
CA ASN A 71 -13.20 4.75 1.10
C ASN A 71 -12.55 4.22 -0.19
N GLY A 72 -13.35 3.72 -1.14
CA GLY A 72 -12.87 3.30 -2.46
C GLY A 72 -12.25 4.44 -3.27
N ILE A 73 -12.92 5.59 -3.31
CA ILE A 73 -12.40 6.81 -3.99
C ILE A 73 -11.12 7.30 -3.30
N ILE A 74 -11.12 7.38 -1.96
CA ILE A 74 -9.93 7.79 -1.18
C ILE A 74 -8.78 6.82 -1.41
N THR A 75 -9.04 5.51 -1.44
CA THR A 75 -8.01 4.50 -1.74
C THR A 75 -7.44 4.74 -3.12
N LEU A 76 -8.28 4.89 -4.16
CA LEU A 76 -7.79 5.15 -5.52
C LEU A 76 -6.93 6.42 -5.60
N SER A 77 -7.38 7.52 -4.99
CA SER A 77 -6.64 8.78 -4.92
C SER A 77 -5.30 8.63 -4.21
N THR A 78 -5.30 8.01 -3.02
CA THR A 78 -4.09 7.81 -2.20
C THR A 78 -3.08 6.86 -2.87
N GLU A 79 -3.54 5.84 -3.59
CA GLU A 79 -2.67 4.96 -4.39
C GLU A 79 -1.99 5.71 -5.54
N CYS A 80 -2.74 6.55 -6.27
CA CYS A 80 -2.14 7.37 -7.35
C CYS A 80 -1.08 8.34 -6.82
N LEU A 81 -1.40 9.06 -5.73
CA LEU A 81 -0.45 9.97 -5.09
C LEU A 81 0.76 9.20 -4.52
N GLY A 82 0.50 8.04 -3.92
CA GLY A 82 1.51 7.17 -3.33
C GLY A 82 2.48 6.62 -4.37
N PHE A 83 1.99 6.32 -5.57
CA PHE A 83 2.80 5.89 -6.70
C PHE A 83 3.76 6.99 -7.18
N ILE A 84 3.29 8.24 -7.30
CA ILE A 84 4.13 9.40 -7.67
C ILE A 84 5.24 9.60 -6.64
N HIS A 85 4.86 9.67 -5.37
CA HIS A 85 5.79 9.85 -4.27
C HIS A 85 6.82 8.71 -4.19
N ASN A 86 6.37 7.45 -4.30
CA ASN A 86 7.25 6.27 -4.28
C ASN A 86 8.25 6.28 -5.45
N THR A 87 7.80 6.62 -6.65
CA THR A 87 8.67 6.69 -7.83
C THR A 87 9.76 7.74 -7.63
N SER A 88 9.39 8.95 -7.18
CA SER A 88 10.35 10.01 -6.85
C SER A 88 11.33 9.59 -5.76
N LEU A 89 10.83 8.94 -4.70
CA LEU A 89 11.64 8.45 -3.58
C LEU A 89 12.67 7.42 -4.01
N LYS A 90 12.30 6.44 -4.85
CA LYS A 90 13.25 5.42 -5.37
C LYS A 90 14.45 6.06 -6.05
N TRP A 91 14.21 7.01 -6.95
CA TRP A 91 15.29 7.70 -7.65
C TRP A 91 16.14 8.57 -6.73
N ALA A 92 15.52 9.21 -5.72
CA ALA A 92 16.25 9.93 -4.70
C ALA A 92 17.14 9.02 -3.83
N LEU A 93 16.64 7.84 -3.44
CA LEU A 93 17.40 6.84 -2.68
C LEU A 93 18.55 6.24 -3.48
N LEU A 94 18.36 6.04 -4.79
CA LEU A 94 19.41 5.60 -5.70
C LEU A 94 20.53 6.64 -5.79
N ALA A 95 20.18 7.93 -5.97
CA ALA A 95 21.15 9.02 -6.00
C ALA A 95 21.93 9.16 -4.68
N ASP A 96 21.33 8.74 -3.56
CA ASP A 96 21.97 8.68 -2.24
C ASP A 96 22.78 7.38 -2.00
N GLY A 97 22.76 6.42 -2.94
CA GLY A 97 23.45 5.13 -2.84
C GLY A 97 22.86 4.18 -1.78
N SER A 98 21.62 4.43 -1.37
CA SER A 98 20.93 3.72 -0.27
C SER A 98 19.85 2.75 -0.75
N LEU A 99 19.64 2.65 -2.06
CA LEU A 99 18.63 1.80 -2.67
C LEU A 99 19.21 0.41 -3.00
N GLU A 100 18.80 -0.60 -2.26
CA GLU A 100 19.20 -2.00 -2.51
C GLU A 100 18.10 -2.79 -3.27
N TYR A 101 16.83 -2.49 -2.97
CA TYR A 101 15.67 -3.19 -3.51
C TYR A 101 14.77 -2.24 -4.31
N ASN A 102 14.10 -2.76 -5.34
CA ASN A 102 13.06 -2.02 -6.06
C ASN A 102 11.89 -1.67 -5.14
N ALA A 103 11.55 -2.55 -4.20
CA ALA A 103 10.50 -2.33 -3.22
C ALA A 103 11.10 -1.69 -1.95
N ASN A 104 10.48 -0.62 -1.45
CA ASN A 104 10.92 0.08 -0.24
C ASN A 104 9.72 0.43 0.62
N LEU A 105 9.94 0.44 1.94
CA LEU A 105 8.92 0.87 2.88
C LEU A 105 8.82 2.40 2.86
N ARG A 106 8.15 2.95 1.83
CA ARG A 106 8.20 4.37 1.46
C ARG A 106 7.95 5.36 2.61
N LEU A 107 7.14 4.95 3.59
CA LEU A 107 6.76 5.76 4.74
C LEU A 107 7.88 5.86 5.80
N PHE A 108 8.84 4.94 5.78
CA PHE A 108 9.94 4.85 6.76
C PHE A 108 11.35 4.91 6.13
N THR A 109 11.43 4.94 4.80
CA THR A 109 12.67 5.17 4.06
C THR A 109 12.75 6.63 3.62
N PHE A 110 13.92 7.26 3.73
CA PHE A 110 14.07 8.69 3.51
C PHE A 110 15.34 9.00 2.72
N ALA A 111 15.25 9.93 1.78
CA ALA A 111 16.41 10.48 1.10
C ALA A 111 17.04 11.59 1.97
N LYS A 112 18.37 11.63 2.02
CA LYS A 112 19.13 12.64 2.76
C LYS A 112 19.21 13.97 2.01
N ARG A 113 19.26 13.90 0.67
CA ARG A 113 19.50 15.07 -0.19
C ARG A 113 18.25 15.65 -0.85
N SER A 114 17.13 14.92 -0.82
CA SER A 114 15.86 15.38 -1.39
C SER A 114 14.89 15.81 -0.28
N TRP A 115 14.53 17.10 -0.28
CA TRP A 115 13.58 17.66 0.67
C TRP A 115 12.19 17.01 0.64
N PRO A 116 11.49 16.89 -0.51
CA PRO A 116 10.14 16.31 -0.54
C PRO A 116 10.11 14.83 -0.14
N ASN A 117 11.24 14.14 -0.25
CA ASN A 117 11.43 12.74 0.12
C ASN A 117 12.17 12.57 1.47
N GLY A 118 12.23 13.65 2.25
CA GLY A 118 12.88 13.68 3.56
C GLY A 118 11.99 13.17 4.69
N ARG A 119 12.59 12.99 5.87
CA ARG A 119 11.93 12.43 7.07
C ARG A 119 10.63 13.12 7.44
N ILE A 120 10.62 14.45 7.42
CA ILE A 120 9.47 15.26 7.82
C ILE A 120 8.31 15.07 6.85
N PHE A 121 8.56 15.17 5.54
CA PHE A 121 7.51 15.08 4.53
C PHE A 121 6.93 13.67 4.42
N ASN A 122 7.75 12.63 4.53
CA ASN A 122 7.25 11.25 4.55
C ASN A 122 6.40 10.99 5.80
N PHE A 123 6.79 11.53 6.97
CA PHE A 123 5.96 11.45 8.17
C PHE A 123 4.65 12.25 8.03
N THR A 124 4.70 13.45 7.46
CA THR A 124 3.50 14.23 7.14
C THR A 124 2.58 13.49 6.17
N TYR A 125 3.15 12.81 5.17
CA TYR A 125 2.43 11.99 4.22
C TYR A 125 1.72 10.83 4.93
N LEU A 126 2.41 10.14 5.83
CA LEU A 126 1.83 9.07 6.66
C LEU A 126 0.68 9.56 7.54
N LEU A 127 0.87 10.71 8.19
CA LEU A 127 -0.15 11.31 9.05
C LEU A 127 -1.38 11.71 8.22
N ALA A 128 -1.17 12.39 7.09
CA ALA A 128 -2.25 12.78 6.19
C ALA A 128 -3.02 11.56 5.67
N LEU A 129 -2.33 10.50 5.28
CA LEU A 129 -2.94 9.23 4.86
C LEU A 129 -3.83 8.63 5.96
N SER A 130 -3.36 8.65 7.21
CA SER A 130 -4.14 8.19 8.37
C SER A 130 -5.38 9.05 8.60
N VAL A 131 -5.24 10.38 8.47
CA VAL A 131 -6.35 11.33 8.61
C VAL A 131 -7.42 11.11 7.54
N CYS A 132 -7.06 10.85 6.28
CA CYS A 132 -8.03 10.58 5.22
C CYS A 132 -8.99 9.43 5.57
N PHE A 133 -8.44 8.30 6.02
CA PHE A 133 -9.23 7.14 6.39
C PHE A 133 -9.94 7.29 7.74
N ALA A 134 -9.42 8.09 8.65
CA ALA A 134 -10.04 8.34 9.96
C ALA A 134 -11.19 9.34 9.89
N ALA A 135 -11.11 10.30 8.96
CA ALA A 135 -12.16 11.28 8.72
C ALA A 135 -13.39 10.66 8.05
N THR A 136 -13.22 9.59 7.26
CA THR A 136 -14.32 8.95 6.51
C THR A 136 -15.52 8.51 7.35
N PRO A 137 -15.36 7.77 8.48
CA PRO A 137 -16.50 7.44 9.34
C PRO A 137 -17.11 8.66 10.03
N ALA A 138 -16.39 9.78 10.09
CA ALA A 138 -16.89 11.03 10.64
C ALA A 138 -17.64 11.91 9.62
N ILE A 139 -17.70 11.53 8.34
CA ILE A 139 -18.38 12.34 7.33
C ILE A 139 -19.90 12.31 7.55
N ILE A 140 -20.44 11.16 7.93
CA ILE A 140 -21.88 10.94 8.11
C ILE A 140 -22.13 10.58 9.57
N HIS A 141 -22.82 11.45 10.29
CA HIS A 141 -23.32 11.16 11.62
C HIS A 141 -24.83 10.97 11.61
N GLU A 142 -25.25 10.01 12.42
CA GLU A 142 -26.65 9.74 12.74
C GLU A 142 -27.11 10.73 13.82
N GLU A 143 -28.10 11.54 13.47
CA GLU A 143 -28.83 12.37 14.43
C GLU A 143 -30.26 11.84 14.52
N SER A 144 -30.75 11.65 15.73
CA SER A 144 -32.09 11.13 16.00
C SER A 144 -32.94 12.23 16.59
N GLU A 145 -33.95 12.66 15.84
CA GLU A 145 -34.93 13.65 16.28
C GLU A 145 -36.34 13.11 15.96
N ASP A 146 -37.23 13.07 16.96
CA ASP A 146 -38.64 12.67 16.85
C ASP A 146 -38.90 11.38 16.02
N ASP A 147 -38.32 10.25 16.45
CA ASP A 147 -38.46 8.91 15.83
C ASP A 147 -38.01 8.81 14.36
N ARG A 148 -37.38 9.87 13.82
CA ARG A 148 -36.77 9.88 12.49
C ARG A 148 -35.25 9.95 12.62
N VAL A 149 -34.59 9.11 11.83
CA VAL A 149 -33.13 9.09 11.73
C VAL A 149 -32.73 9.99 10.56
N PHE A 150 -32.06 11.09 10.86
CA PHE A 150 -31.49 12.00 9.86
C PHE A 150 -29.98 11.80 9.79
N PHE A 151 -29.44 11.91 8.58
CA PHE A 151 -27.99 11.86 8.37
C PHE A 151 -27.48 13.27 8.21
N VAL A 152 -26.67 13.70 9.17
CA VAL A 152 -26.01 15.00 9.17
C VAL A 152 -24.57 14.83 8.77
N THR A 153 -24.11 15.74 7.92
CA THR A 153 -22.72 15.76 7.47
C THR A 153 -21.84 16.56 8.43
N SER A 154 -20.69 16.01 8.82
CA SER A 154 -19.74 16.76 9.66
C SER A 154 -18.86 17.67 8.80
N GLY A 155 -19.04 18.99 8.96
CA GLY A 155 -18.16 19.96 8.31
C GLY A 155 -16.68 19.79 8.71
N ALA A 156 -16.41 19.39 9.96
CA ALA A 156 -15.06 19.16 10.45
C ALA A 156 -14.38 17.97 9.76
N ALA A 157 -15.09 16.85 9.57
CA ALA A 157 -14.55 15.68 8.89
C ALA A 157 -14.17 15.98 7.43
N PHE A 158 -15.02 16.74 6.73
CA PHE A 158 -14.72 17.22 5.38
C PHE A 158 -13.49 18.13 5.32
N ILE A 159 -13.32 19.04 6.28
CA ILE A 159 -12.12 19.88 6.37
C ILE A 159 -10.87 19.01 6.60
N TYR A 160 -10.91 18.07 7.54
CA TYR A 160 -9.79 17.16 7.80
C TYR A 160 -9.41 16.33 6.58
N LEU A 161 -10.40 15.73 5.90
CA LEU A 161 -10.19 14.98 4.68
C LEU A 161 -9.60 15.86 3.57
N GLY A 162 -10.15 17.06 3.38
CA GLY A 162 -9.67 18.02 2.38
C GLY A 162 -8.23 18.46 2.63
N LEU A 163 -7.88 18.83 3.87
CA LEU A 163 -6.52 19.21 4.26
C LEU A 163 -5.53 18.06 4.09
N ALA A 164 -5.91 16.83 4.46
CA ALA A 164 -5.07 15.66 4.33
C ALA A 164 -4.80 15.29 2.87
N LEU A 165 -5.85 15.26 2.02
CA LEU A 165 -5.70 15.05 0.58
C LEU A 165 -4.85 16.14 -0.07
N LEU A 166 -5.06 17.40 0.31
CA LEU A 166 -4.28 18.52 -0.19
C LEU A 166 -2.80 18.38 0.21
N ALA A 167 -2.50 18.03 1.46
CA ALA A 167 -1.12 17.83 1.92
C ALA A 167 -0.41 16.72 1.12
N MET A 168 -1.05 15.56 0.92
CA MET A 168 -0.48 14.49 0.11
C MET A 168 -0.32 14.89 -1.36
N ALA A 169 -1.30 15.61 -1.91
CA ALA A 169 -1.27 16.09 -3.29
C ALA A 169 -0.15 17.13 -3.49
N SER A 170 0.04 18.05 -2.54
CA SER A 170 1.13 19.04 -2.57
C SER A 170 2.50 18.37 -2.48
N ILE A 171 2.69 17.39 -1.61
CA ILE A 171 3.96 16.63 -1.52
C ILE A 171 4.23 15.88 -2.83
N SER A 172 3.20 15.23 -3.38
CA SER A 172 3.31 14.48 -4.64
C SER A 172 3.59 15.41 -5.83
N PHE A 173 2.95 16.58 -5.88
CA PHE A 173 3.20 17.61 -6.89
C PHE A 173 4.62 18.16 -6.78
N TRP A 174 5.10 18.45 -5.56
CA TRP A 174 6.47 18.92 -5.36
C TRP A 174 7.53 17.86 -5.69
N SER A 175 7.15 16.58 -5.63
CA SER A 175 7.99 15.47 -6.07
C SER A 175 8.10 15.37 -7.61
N PHE A 176 7.24 16.08 -8.37
CA PHE A 176 7.11 15.98 -9.82
C PHE A 176 8.20 16.76 -10.60
N PRO A 177 8.63 17.99 -10.25
CA PRO A 177 9.76 18.64 -10.92
C PRO A 177 11.09 17.89 -10.77
N TYR A 178 11.24 17.09 -9.71
CA TYR A 178 12.39 16.17 -9.56
C TYR A 178 12.31 14.96 -10.50
N SER A 179 11.21 14.80 -11.24
CA SER A 179 10.97 13.67 -12.15
C SER A 179 11.39 13.91 -13.59
N ASP A 180 11.76 15.13 -13.98
CA ASP A 180 12.28 15.37 -15.34
C ASP A 180 13.70 14.77 -15.51
N ASP A 181 14.41 14.55 -14.40
CA ASP A 181 15.68 13.79 -14.33
C ASP A 181 15.44 12.28 -14.12
N VAL A 182 14.20 11.80 -14.03
CA VAL A 182 13.90 10.37 -13.79
C VAL A 182 13.95 9.58 -15.10
N PRO A 183 14.87 8.60 -15.24
CA PRO A 183 15.02 7.82 -16.47
C PRO A 183 13.80 6.96 -16.80
N THR A 184 13.11 6.43 -15.79
CA THR A 184 11.90 5.61 -16.01
C THR A 184 10.88 5.71 -14.87
N TRP A 185 9.61 5.73 -15.27
CA TRP A 185 8.43 5.64 -14.40
C TRP A 185 7.88 4.20 -14.29
N SER A 186 8.68 3.22 -14.74
CA SER A 186 8.28 1.83 -14.68
C SER A 186 8.34 1.28 -13.26
N SER A 187 7.29 0.55 -12.87
CA SER A 187 7.21 -0.22 -11.64
C SER A 187 7.86 -1.60 -11.78
N ASN A 188 8.19 -2.01 -13.02
CA ASN A 188 8.84 -3.28 -13.31
C ASN A 188 10.29 -3.24 -12.83
N PRO A 189 10.71 -4.15 -11.93
CA PRO A 189 12.07 -4.18 -11.39
C PRO A 189 13.14 -4.37 -12.49
N LEU A 190 12.81 -5.03 -13.60
CA LEU A 190 13.75 -5.23 -14.72
C LEU A 190 14.05 -3.93 -15.47
N ASN A 191 13.04 -3.08 -15.71
CA ASN A 191 13.26 -1.77 -16.31
C ASN A 191 14.08 -0.87 -15.39
N PHE A 192 13.80 -0.93 -14.09
CA PHE A 192 14.52 -0.14 -13.12
C PHE A 192 15.99 -0.59 -13.06
N ALA A 193 16.25 -1.89 -12.95
CA ALA A 193 17.61 -2.44 -12.96
C ALA A 193 18.35 -2.13 -14.27
N ALA A 194 17.69 -2.25 -15.43
CA ALA A 194 18.26 -1.87 -16.72
C ALA A 194 18.69 -0.39 -16.76
N ALA A 195 17.82 0.51 -16.27
CA ALA A 195 18.10 1.93 -16.21
C ALA A 195 19.28 2.23 -15.25
N VAL A 196 19.34 1.54 -14.10
CA VAL A 196 20.47 1.67 -13.17
C VAL A 196 21.78 1.22 -13.82
N THR A 197 21.80 0.03 -14.45
CA THR A 197 23.01 -0.49 -15.13
C THR A 197 23.44 0.35 -16.33
N ALA A 198 22.51 1.03 -16.99
CA ALA A 198 22.82 1.95 -18.08
C ALA A 198 23.45 3.26 -17.56
N LEU A 199 23.04 3.73 -16.39
CA LEU A 199 23.60 4.92 -15.75
C LEU A 199 24.94 4.67 -15.06
N ASP A 200 25.14 3.46 -14.53
CA ASP A 200 26.37 3.00 -13.88
C ASP A 200 26.73 1.58 -14.34
N PRO A 201 27.56 1.43 -15.38
CA PRO A 201 28.02 0.11 -15.84
C PRO A 201 28.81 -0.67 -14.77
N GLY A 202 29.40 0.03 -13.79
CA GLY A 202 30.11 -0.58 -12.66
C GLY A 202 29.17 -1.16 -11.60
N PHE A 203 27.86 -0.95 -11.74
CA PHE A 203 26.86 -1.51 -10.85
C PHE A 203 26.76 -3.03 -10.95
N ARG A 204 27.14 -3.66 -12.07
CA ARG A 204 27.09 -5.12 -12.24
C ARG A 204 28.36 -5.79 -11.70
N ASN A 205 28.22 -6.85 -10.90
CA ASN A 205 29.34 -7.71 -10.52
C ASN A 205 29.44 -8.90 -11.48
N GLU A 206 30.53 -8.98 -12.23
CA GLU A 206 30.81 -10.13 -13.11
C GLU A 206 31.05 -11.42 -12.30
N GLY A 207 30.78 -12.58 -12.91
CA GLY A 207 31.04 -13.87 -12.30
C GLY A 207 29.97 -14.41 -11.35
N ARG A 208 28.82 -13.72 -11.20
CA ARG A 208 27.72 -14.12 -10.30
C ARG A 208 26.49 -14.67 -11.02
N CYS A 209 26.66 -15.55 -12.01
CA CYS A 209 25.50 -16.28 -12.53
C CYS A 209 25.01 -17.30 -11.49
N MET A 210 23.72 -17.60 -11.48
CA MET A 210 23.09 -18.57 -10.57
C MET A 210 23.04 -18.24 -9.07
N HIS A 211 23.62 -17.13 -8.60
CA HIS A 211 23.55 -16.75 -7.19
C HIS A 211 22.22 -16.05 -6.86
N PRO A 212 21.43 -16.59 -5.93
CA PRO A 212 20.24 -15.90 -5.44
C PRO A 212 20.63 -14.78 -4.45
N VAL A 213 19.69 -13.89 -4.14
CA VAL A 213 19.91 -12.77 -3.20
C VAL A 213 20.37 -13.21 -1.80
N HIS A 214 20.06 -14.45 -1.40
CA HIS A 214 20.38 -14.99 -0.07
C HIS A 214 21.84 -15.44 0.11
N GLU A 215 22.61 -15.51 -0.96
CA GLU A 215 23.99 -15.97 -0.90
C GLU A 215 24.95 -14.78 -0.84
N ASP A 216 26.01 -14.96 -0.03
CA ASP A 216 27.10 -14.00 0.09
C ASP A 216 27.72 -13.69 -1.28
N ARG A 217 28.44 -12.57 -1.36
CA ARG A 217 29.07 -12.05 -2.60
C ARG A 217 30.25 -12.89 -3.11
N HIS A 218 30.16 -14.21 -3.00
CA HIS A 218 31.10 -15.13 -3.61
C HIS A 218 30.80 -15.32 -5.09
N THR A 219 31.84 -15.61 -5.87
CA THR A 219 31.82 -15.83 -7.33
C THR A 219 32.15 -17.28 -7.71
N ALA A 220 31.95 -18.20 -6.76
CA ALA A 220 32.22 -19.61 -6.97
C ALA A 220 31.11 -20.24 -7.82
N PRO A 221 31.42 -21.19 -8.73
CA PRO A 221 30.40 -21.85 -9.53
C PRO A 221 29.33 -22.51 -8.65
N LEU A 222 28.06 -22.34 -9.01
CA LEU A 222 26.94 -22.86 -8.23
C LEU A 222 26.05 -23.76 -9.10
N ALA A 223 25.57 -24.86 -8.50
CA ALA A 223 24.54 -25.70 -9.11
C ALA A 223 23.15 -25.07 -8.96
N PRO A 224 22.26 -25.23 -9.95
CA PRO A 224 20.86 -24.80 -9.84
C PRO A 224 20.13 -25.48 -8.69
N LYS A 225 19.14 -24.79 -8.11
CA LYS A 225 18.29 -25.34 -7.04
C LYS A 225 16.86 -25.52 -7.54
N GLU A 226 16.22 -26.64 -7.17
CA GLU A 226 14.83 -26.92 -7.55
C GLU A 226 13.83 -25.97 -6.87
N GLU A 227 14.17 -25.50 -5.67
CA GLU A 227 13.37 -24.58 -4.88
C GLU A 227 14.26 -23.50 -4.28
N GLN A 228 13.82 -22.24 -4.39
CA GLN A 228 14.50 -21.09 -3.81
C GLN A 228 13.93 -20.77 -2.42
N LYS A 229 14.71 -20.05 -1.61
CA LYS A 229 14.26 -19.57 -0.30
C LYS A 229 13.14 -18.52 -0.46
N SER A 230 12.33 -18.34 0.58
CA SER A 230 11.15 -17.46 0.56
C SER A 230 11.55 -15.99 0.72
N ALA A 231 10.61 -15.06 0.47
CA ALA A 231 10.83 -13.63 0.69
C ALA A 231 11.17 -13.33 2.16
N TYR A 232 10.57 -14.09 3.09
CA TYR A 232 10.86 -14.01 4.52
C TYR A 232 12.35 -14.21 4.83
N ASP A 233 13.00 -15.16 4.14
CA ASP A 233 14.43 -15.44 4.30
C ASP A 233 15.33 -14.49 3.49
N ALA A 234 14.77 -13.75 2.52
CA ALA A 234 15.50 -12.86 1.62
C ALA A 234 15.67 -11.47 2.22
N HIS A 235 14.60 -10.98 2.81
CA HIS A 235 14.42 -9.56 3.04
C HIS A 235 14.07 -9.34 4.52
N PRO A 236 14.98 -8.80 5.35
CA PRO A 236 14.73 -8.68 6.79
C PRO A 236 13.49 -7.82 7.11
N GLN A 237 13.21 -6.81 6.29
CA GLN A 237 11.98 -6.00 6.43
C GLN A 237 10.70 -6.80 6.22
N VAL A 238 10.68 -7.88 5.42
CA VAL A 238 9.50 -8.75 5.25
C VAL A 238 9.14 -9.41 6.58
N ALA A 239 10.13 -9.92 7.31
CA ALA A 239 9.92 -10.51 8.63
C ALA A 239 9.39 -9.48 9.64
N ILE A 240 9.97 -8.28 9.67
CA ILE A 240 9.54 -7.20 10.57
C ILE A 240 8.09 -6.81 10.29
N ILE A 241 7.73 -6.61 9.03
CA ILE A 241 6.36 -6.22 8.64
C ILE A 241 5.39 -7.34 8.98
N LEU A 242 5.72 -8.60 8.66
CA LEU A 242 4.87 -9.72 8.99
C LEU A 242 4.57 -9.77 10.50
N TRP A 243 5.59 -9.65 11.35
CA TRP A 243 5.40 -9.61 12.80
C TRP A 243 4.61 -8.39 13.27
N ALA A 244 4.75 -7.23 12.60
CA ALA A 244 3.93 -6.06 12.86
C ALA A 244 2.44 -6.34 12.55
N GLU A 245 2.12 -7.01 11.43
CA GLU A 245 0.75 -7.41 11.09
C GLU A 245 0.15 -8.38 12.13
N TYR A 246 0.95 -9.33 12.63
CA TYR A 246 0.55 -10.21 13.74
C TYR A 246 0.28 -9.42 15.03
N ALA A 247 1.09 -8.39 15.32
CA ALA A 247 0.90 -7.54 16.48
C ALA A 247 -0.39 -6.71 16.38
N VAL A 248 -0.70 -6.15 15.20
CA VAL A 248 -1.98 -5.46 14.95
C VAL A 248 -3.14 -6.42 15.14
N PHE A 249 -3.05 -7.64 14.60
CA PHE A 249 -4.09 -8.65 14.80
C PHE A 249 -4.33 -8.96 16.28
N ALA A 250 -3.26 -9.20 17.04
CA ALA A 250 -3.36 -9.45 18.48
C ALA A 250 -3.99 -8.27 19.22
N ALA A 251 -3.63 -7.03 18.86
CA ALA A 251 -4.23 -5.83 19.41
C ALA A 251 -5.73 -5.72 19.10
N LEU A 252 -6.17 -6.06 17.88
CA LEU A 252 -7.58 -6.09 17.50
C LEU A 252 -8.36 -7.13 18.32
N ILE A 253 -7.80 -8.32 18.55
CA ILE A 253 -8.43 -9.36 19.37
C ILE A 253 -8.57 -8.90 20.83
N VAL A 254 -7.52 -8.30 21.40
CA VAL A 254 -7.57 -7.74 22.77
C VAL A 254 -8.63 -6.65 22.83
N TRP A 255 -8.65 -5.74 21.87
CA TRP A 255 -9.62 -4.64 21.83
C TRP A 255 -11.06 -5.15 21.71
N ALA A 256 -11.34 -6.06 20.77
CA ALA A 256 -12.66 -6.68 20.62
C ALA A 256 -13.09 -7.43 21.88
N SER A 257 -12.17 -8.13 22.56
CA SER A 257 -12.44 -8.86 23.80
C SER A 257 -12.77 -7.91 24.96
N LEU A 258 -12.03 -6.81 25.10
CA LEU A 258 -12.30 -5.78 26.11
C LEU A 258 -13.66 -5.12 25.87
N VAL A 259 -13.94 -4.71 24.63
CA VAL A 259 -15.24 -4.11 24.29
C VAL A 259 -16.38 -5.10 24.50
N SER A 260 -16.20 -6.38 24.18
CA SER A 260 -17.17 -7.44 24.47
C SER A 260 -17.45 -7.59 25.96
N PHE A 261 -16.40 -7.56 26.79
CA PHE A 261 -16.50 -7.69 28.24
C PHE A 261 -17.26 -6.50 28.84
N PHE A 262 -16.88 -5.27 28.49
CA PHE A 262 -17.55 -4.07 29.00
C PHE A 262 -18.95 -3.89 28.42
N SER A 263 -19.20 -4.27 27.17
CA SER A 263 -20.52 -4.18 26.56
C SER A 263 -21.54 -5.05 27.30
N LYS A 264 -21.18 -6.27 27.72
CA LYS A 264 -22.07 -7.12 28.52
C LYS A 264 -22.55 -6.43 29.79
N THR A 265 -21.72 -5.57 30.38
CA THR A 265 -22.08 -4.80 31.59
C THR A 265 -22.98 -3.60 31.30
N GLN A 266 -22.98 -3.06 30.08
CA GLN A 266 -23.74 -1.85 29.73
C GLN A 266 -25.05 -2.14 29.00
N THR A 267 -25.06 -3.08 28.05
CA THR A 267 -26.12 -3.19 27.03
C THR A 267 -26.74 -4.59 26.89
N GLY A 268 -26.17 -5.61 27.54
CA GLY A 268 -26.73 -6.98 27.53
C GLY A 268 -26.53 -7.73 26.21
N ALA A 269 -27.43 -8.68 25.88
CA ALA A 269 -27.35 -9.47 24.66
C ALA A 269 -27.97 -8.71 23.47
N GLY A 270 -27.10 -8.12 22.64
CA GLY A 270 -27.50 -7.38 21.45
C GLY A 270 -27.44 -8.16 20.14
N SER A 271 -27.80 -7.49 19.03
CA SER A 271 -27.71 -8.05 17.67
C SER A 271 -26.26 -8.23 17.21
N TRP A 272 -25.95 -9.36 16.58
CA TRP A 272 -24.65 -9.69 15.99
C TRP A 272 -24.64 -9.59 14.46
N SER A 273 -25.59 -8.85 13.87
CA SER A 273 -25.65 -8.63 12.43
C SER A 273 -24.36 -7.96 11.91
N PHE A 274 -23.89 -8.38 10.72
CA PHE A 274 -22.71 -7.79 10.07
C PHE A 274 -22.92 -6.29 9.80
N ILE A 275 -24.03 -5.97 9.15
CA ILE A 275 -24.51 -4.59 9.00
C ILE A 275 -25.30 -4.25 10.27
N PRO A 276 -24.96 -3.17 11.00
CA PRO A 276 -25.75 -2.71 12.14
C PRO A 276 -27.19 -2.45 11.69
N LYS A 277 -28.17 -3.00 12.41
CA LYS A 277 -29.60 -2.76 12.15
C LYS A 277 -30.06 -1.60 13.04
N ASP A 278 -30.82 -0.68 12.46
CA ASP A 278 -31.42 0.42 13.23
C ASP A 278 -32.58 -0.14 14.08
N CYS A 279 -32.76 0.42 15.28
CA CYS A 279 -33.70 -0.10 16.29
C CYS A 279 -35.19 0.07 15.90
N SER A 280 -35.49 0.84 14.86
CA SER A 280 -36.87 1.16 14.42
C SER A 280 -37.54 0.06 13.60
N GLU A 281 -36.79 -0.94 13.09
CA GLU A 281 -37.35 -1.99 12.22
C GLU A 281 -37.82 -3.26 12.95
N LEU A 282 -37.61 -3.40 14.27
CA LEU A 282 -38.14 -4.52 15.05
C LEU A 282 -39.14 -4.05 16.10
N ALA A 283 -40.36 -4.59 16.02
CA ALA A 283 -41.54 -4.24 16.82
C ALA A 283 -41.39 -4.35 18.35
N ASP A 284 -40.29 -4.92 18.86
CA ASP A 284 -40.12 -5.27 20.28
C ASP A 284 -39.04 -4.44 21.01
N GLY A 285 -38.48 -3.37 20.42
CA GLY A 285 -37.70 -2.36 21.17
C GLY A 285 -36.36 -2.80 21.78
N PHE A 286 -35.92 -4.06 21.57
CA PHE A 286 -34.63 -4.57 22.04
C PHE A 286 -33.75 -5.01 20.86
N CYS A 287 -33.04 -4.07 20.23
CA CYS A 287 -31.99 -4.42 19.26
C CYS A 287 -30.86 -3.39 19.20
N TYR A 288 -30.26 -3.04 20.34
CA TYR A 288 -28.93 -2.44 20.30
C TYR A 288 -27.90 -3.53 20.03
N ALA A 289 -27.02 -3.32 19.04
CA ALA A 289 -25.79 -4.11 18.98
C ALA A 289 -25.02 -3.91 20.30
N PRO A 290 -24.37 -4.96 20.84
CA PRO A 290 -23.57 -4.82 22.05
C PRO A 290 -22.51 -3.74 21.79
N HIS A 291 -22.51 -2.69 22.60
CA HIS A 291 -21.62 -1.54 22.42
C HIS A 291 -21.06 -1.01 23.73
N VAL A 292 -20.01 -0.21 23.59
CA VAL A 292 -19.40 0.58 24.67
C VAL A 292 -19.35 2.04 24.23
N VAL A 293 -19.78 2.95 25.11
CA VAL A 293 -19.65 4.40 24.90
C VAL A 293 -18.51 4.93 25.75
N LEU A 294 -17.53 5.60 25.12
CA LEU A 294 -16.51 6.36 25.84
C LEU A 294 -17.02 7.78 26.14
N GLY A 295 -17.76 7.88 27.25
CA GLY A 295 -18.43 9.12 27.66
C GLY A 295 -17.50 10.27 28.06
N PHE A 296 -16.21 10.03 28.31
CA PHE A 296 -15.24 11.12 28.57
C PHE A 296 -14.98 12.00 27.33
N LEU A 297 -15.43 11.55 26.16
CA LEU A 297 -15.43 12.31 24.91
C LEU A 297 -16.81 12.92 24.60
N SER A 298 -17.76 12.89 25.53
CA SER A 298 -19.14 13.35 25.31
C SER A 298 -19.31 14.86 25.42
N HIS A 299 -20.38 15.36 24.77
CA HIS A 299 -20.83 16.74 24.83
C HIS A 299 -21.06 17.24 26.28
N SER A 300 -21.48 16.35 27.20
CA SER A 300 -21.78 16.72 28.59
C SER A 300 -20.58 17.17 29.43
N ILE A 301 -19.36 16.82 29.01
CA ILE A 301 -18.11 17.14 29.73
C ILE A 301 -17.38 18.30 29.06
N ALA A 302 -17.50 18.46 27.74
CA ALA A 302 -16.92 19.57 27.00
C ALA A 302 -17.84 20.80 27.11
N ARG A 303 -17.45 21.81 27.90
CA ARG A 303 -18.19 23.09 28.07
C ARG A 303 -18.33 23.93 26.77
N PHE A 304 -17.89 23.42 25.64
CA PHE A 304 -17.89 24.09 24.34
C PHE A 304 -18.51 23.15 23.32
N GLU A 305 -19.64 23.55 22.72
CA GLU A 305 -20.46 22.71 21.82
C GLU A 305 -19.66 22.12 20.64
N ASP A 306 -18.60 22.78 20.19
CA ASP A 306 -17.75 22.29 19.08
C ASP A 306 -16.51 21.50 19.52
N ALA A 307 -16.08 21.60 20.79
CA ALA A 307 -14.77 21.11 21.22
C ALA A 307 -14.65 19.58 21.26
N TYR A 308 -15.77 18.86 21.38
CA TYR A 308 -15.75 17.40 21.53
C TYR A 308 -15.39 16.69 20.22
N ILE A 309 -15.84 17.19 19.06
CA ILE A 309 -15.48 16.64 17.73
C ILE A 309 -13.97 16.76 17.52
N TRP A 310 -13.39 17.89 17.93
CA TRP A 310 -11.95 18.12 17.87
C TRP A 310 -11.14 17.22 18.81
N MET A 311 -11.75 16.56 19.79
CA MET A 311 -11.10 15.56 20.65
C MET A 311 -11.35 14.12 20.17
N GLN A 312 -12.56 13.82 19.66
CA GLN A 312 -12.92 12.50 19.13
C GLN A 312 -12.18 12.17 17.84
N VAL A 313 -12.01 13.15 16.94
CA VAL A 313 -11.34 12.95 15.65
C VAL A 313 -9.87 12.53 15.82
N PRO A 314 -9.03 13.23 16.62
CA PRO A 314 -7.66 12.79 16.89
C PRO A 314 -7.55 11.38 17.49
N PHE A 315 -8.47 11.01 18.38
CA PHE A 315 -8.47 9.67 18.97
C PHE A 315 -8.81 8.60 17.93
N SER A 316 -9.80 8.85 17.06
CA SER A 316 -10.09 7.97 15.92
C SER A 316 -8.92 7.91 14.93
N ILE A 317 -8.23 9.04 14.68
CA ILE A 317 -7.02 9.08 13.86
C ILE A 317 -5.93 8.19 14.46
N PHE A 318 -5.73 8.23 15.77
CA PHE A 318 -4.73 7.40 16.44
C PHE A 318 -5.01 5.90 16.22
N ILE A 319 -6.24 5.44 16.49
CA ILE A 319 -6.59 4.02 16.31
C ILE A 319 -6.50 3.63 14.82
N GLN A 320 -7.09 4.44 13.94
CA GLN A 320 -7.10 4.19 12.50
C GLN A 320 -5.68 4.17 11.92
N SER A 321 -4.76 4.99 12.44
CA SER A 321 -3.37 5.04 11.95
C SER A 321 -2.68 3.69 12.06
N ILE A 322 -2.96 2.89 13.10
CA ILE A 322 -2.36 1.57 13.28
C ILE A 322 -2.79 0.63 12.16
N ILE A 323 -4.09 0.63 11.83
CA ILE A 323 -4.69 -0.17 10.75
C ILE A 323 -4.14 0.30 9.39
N THR A 324 -4.13 1.61 9.15
CA THR A 324 -3.60 2.22 7.92
C THR A 324 -2.12 1.86 7.73
N ILE A 325 -1.31 1.98 8.78
CA ILE A 325 0.12 1.64 8.72
C ILE A 325 0.31 0.18 8.34
N GLY A 326 -0.39 -0.76 8.96
CA GLY A 326 -0.27 -2.19 8.61
C GLY A 326 -0.61 -2.46 7.13
N LEU A 327 -1.77 -1.97 6.67
CA LEU A 327 -2.19 -2.13 5.28
C LEU A 327 -1.19 -1.54 4.27
N HIS A 328 -0.55 -0.42 4.59
CA HIS A 328 0.49 0.18 3.73
C HIS A 328 1.85 -0.49 3.87
N CYS A 329 2.19 -1.05 5.03
CA CYS A 329 3.40 -1.87 5.18
C CYS A 329 3.31 -3.15 4.34
N ALA A 330 2.13 -3.77 4.28
CA ALA A 330 1.89 -4.94 3.42
C ALA A 330 2.03 -4.65 1.91
N GLU A 331 1.95 -3.39 1.48
CA GLU A 331 2.25 -2.98 0.10
C GLU A 331 3.68 -3.38 -0.31
N LEU A 332 4.62 -3.35 0.63
CA LEU A 332 5.98 -3.85 0.41
C LEU A 332 5.96 -5.35 0.11
N LEU A 333 5.28 -6.15 0.95
CA LEU A 333 5.21 -7.60 0.79
C LEU A 333 4.63 -8.00 -0.56
N VAL A 334 3.54 -7.33 -0.96
CA VAL A 334 2.89 -7.52 -2.25
C VAL A 334 3.83 -7.14 -3.40
N THR A 335 4.53 -6.01 -3.29
CA THR A 335 5.47 -5.56 -4.31
C THR A 335 6.63 -6.54 -4.46
N VAL A 336 7.24 -6.99 -3.37
CA VAL A 336 8.33 -7.98 -3.36
C VAL A 336 7.88 -9.30 -4.01
N SER A 337 6.70 -9.81 -3.63
CA SER A 337 6.14 -11.04 -4.22
C SER A 337 5.82 -10.88 -5.70
N ARG A 338 5.24 -9.73 -6.10
CA ARG A 338 4.90 -9.43 -7.49
C ARG A 338 6.15 -9.31 -8.36
N ASP A 339 7.16 -8.61 -7.88
CA ASP A 339 8.42 -8.39 -8.58
C ASP A 339 9.12 -9.74 -8.86
N GLU A 340 9.13 -10.65 -7.89
CA GLU A 340 9.64 -12.00 -8.11
C GLU A 340 8.75 -12.81 -9.07
N MET A 341 7.46 -12.94 -8.80
CA MET A 341 6.58 -13.90 -9.50
C MET A 341 6.16 -13.43 -10.90
N GLN A 342 5.91 -12.13 -11.09
CA GLN A 342 5.34 -11.61 -12.33
C GLN A 342 6.37 -10.96 -13.24
N ALA A 343 7.43 -10.33 -12.69
CA ALA A 343 8.50 -9.75 -13.52
C ALA A 343 9.64 -10.74 -13.71
N TRP A 344 10.23 -11.24 -12.63
CA TRP A 344 11.43 -12.07 -12.73
C TRP A 344 11.13 -13.47 -13.22
N ARG A 345 10.23 -14.22 -12.58
CA ARG A 345 9.92 -15.60 -13.00
C ARG A 345 9.33 -15.69 -14.41
N ALA A 346 8.76 -14.60 -14.93
CA ALA A 346 8.28 -14.55 -16.30
C ALA A 346 9.40 -14.75 -17.34
N VAL A 347 10.66 -14.38 -17.05
CA VAL A 347 11.79 -14.60 -17.98
C VAL A 347 12.09 -16.07 -18.22
N ALA A 348 11.77 -16.96 -17.27
CA ALA A 348 11.96 -18.40 -17.43
C ALA A 348 10.79 -19.09 -18.16
N THR A 349 9.74 -18.35 -18.52
CA THR A 349 8.56 -18.90 -19.21
C THR A 349 8.71 -18.79 -20.73
N ALA A 350 7.97 -19.61 -21.47
CA ALA A 350 7.93 -19.55 -22.94
C ALA A 350 7.44 -18.20 -23.51
N LYS A 351 6.80 -17.36 -22.68
CA LYS A 351 6.35 -16.01 -23.05
C LYS A 351 7.43 -14.95 -22.85
N GLY A 352 8.41 -15.22 -21.98
CA GLY A 352 9.40 -14.23 -21.54
C GLY A 352 8.80 -13.13 -20.68
N SER A 353 9.66 -12.25 -20.16
CA SER A 353 9.26 -11.01 -19.50
C SER A 353 9.41 -9.86 -20.48
N ASN A 354 8.28 -9.26 -20.85
CA ASN A 354 8.27 -8.08 -21.69
C ASN A 354 8.38 -6.84 -20.80
N THR A 355 9.48 -6.12 -20.95
CA THR A 355 9.79 -4.90 -20.21
C THR A 355 9.03 -3.68 -20.74
N SER A 356 8.51 -3.73 -21.97
CA SER A 356 7.69 -2.67 -22.56
C SER A 356 6.20 -2.70 -22.18
N ARG A 357 5.72 -3.73 -21.46
CA ARG A 357 4.37 -3.74 -20.88
C ARG A 357 4.20 -2.52 -19.98
N THR A 358 3.14 -1.75 -20.23
CA THR A 358 2.83 -0.53 -19.48
C THR A 358 2.90 -0.79 -17.98
N SER A 359 3.72 -0.01 -17.29
CA SER A 359 3.95 0.01 -15.84
C SER A 359 2.64 -0.01 -15.07
N ALA A 360 1.62 0.70 -15.57
CA ALA A 360 0.31 0.71 -14.95
C ALA A 360 -0.38 -0.67 -15.00
N THR A 361 -0.32 -1.37 -16.13
CA THR A 361 -0.96 -2.70 -16.19
C THR A 361 -0.23 -3.73 -15.35
N PHE A 362 1.09 -3.66 -15.33
CA PHE A 362 1.92 -4.50 -14.45
C PHE A 362 1.69 -4.15 -12.97
N ALA A 363 1.55 -2.87 -12.63
CA ALA A 363 1.36 -2.43 -11.25
C ALA A 363 0.02 -2.88 -10.67
N PHE A 364 -1.07 -2.74 -11.43
CA PHE A 364 -2.44 -2.82 -10.91
C PHE A 364 -3.17 -4.15 -11.15
N PHE A 365 -2.79 -4.98 -12.13
CA PHE A 365 -3.57 -6.19 -12.49
C PHE A 365 -3.02 -7.50 -11.92
N GLY A 366 -2.00 -7.44 -11.06
CA GLY A 366 -1.60 -8.60 -10.26
C GLY A 366 -2.69 -8.97 -9.25
N TRP A 367 -2.98 -10.27 -9.09
CA TRP A 367 -3.98 -10.70 -8.10
C TRP A 367 -3.56 -10.30 -6.67
N GLU A 368 -2.26 -10.29 -6.36
CA GLU A 368 -1.74 -9.81 -5.07
C GLU A 368 -2.06 -8.32 -4.85
N THR A 369 -1.79 -7.49 -5.86
CA THR A 369 -2.10 -6.05 -5.80
C THR A 369 -3.60 -5.82 -5.71
N LEU A 370 -4.39 -6.50 -6.56
CA LEU A 370 -5.84 -6.35 -6.57
C LEU A 370 -6.45 -6.75 -5.22
N ALA A 371 -5.99 -7.85 -4.62
CA ALA A 371 -6.43 -8.28 -3.30
C ALA A 371 -6.15 -7.22 -2.23
N LEU A 372 -4.93 -6.65 -2.19
CA LEU A 372 -4.59 -5.60 -1.25
C LEU A 372 -5.39 -4.31 -1.49
N THR A 373 -5.51 -3.88 -2.75
CA THR A 373 -6.27 -2.67 -3.14
C THR A 373 -7.75 -2.78 -2.78
N LEU A 374 -8.35 -3.97 -2.83
CA LEU A 374 -9.72 -4.22 -2.39
C LEU A 374 -9.83 -4.34 -0.86
N MET A 375 -8.83 -4.93 -0.20
CA MET A 375 -8.83 -5.11 1.25
C MET A 375 -8.76 -3.77 1.98
N LYS A 376 -7.98 -2.81 1.47
CA LYS A 376 -7.84 -1.46 2.07
C LYS A 376 -9.19 -0.77 2.34
N PRO A 377 -10.02 -0.46 1.32
CA PRO A 377 -11.30 0.20 1.55
C PRO A 377 -12.26 -0.67 2.34
N PHE A 378 -12.20 -2.00 2.21
CA PHE A 378 -13.05 -2.92 2.97
C PHE A 378 -12.75 -2.90 4.47
N VAL A 379 -11.48 -2.97 4.87
CA VAL A 379 -11.07 -2.91 6.28
C VAL A 379 -11.37 -1.54 6.88
N HIS A 380 -11.08 -0.45 6.18
CA HIS A 380 -11.41 0.90 6.64
C HIS A 380 -12.93 1.12 6.75
N TRP A 381 -13.71 0.51 5.86
CA TRP A 381 -15.16 0.52 5.93
C TRP A 381 -15.70 -0.24 7.15
N ILE A 382 -15.19 -1.45 7.43
CA ILE A 382 -15.58 -2.20 8.64
C ILE A 382 -15.18 -1.43 9.90
N TYR A 383 -13.98 -0.84 9.94
CA TYR A 383 -13.57 0.03 11.04
C TYR A 383 -14.57 1.18 11.23
N GLY A 384 -15.00 1.84 10.15
CA GLY A 384 -15.96 2.93 10.21
C GLY A 384 -17.35 2.50 10.68
N MET A 385 -17.73 1.23 10.51
CA MET A 385 -18.92 0.66 11.14
C MET A 385 -18.69 0.29 12.60
N ALA A 386 -17.47 -0.06 12.97
CA ALA A 386 -17.11 -0.46 14.33
C ALA A 386 -16.97 0.72 15.29
N VAL A 387 -16.51 1.87 14.79
CA VAL A 387 -16.26 3.07 15.57
C VAL A 387 -17.05 4.23 14.98
N PHE A 388 -18.02 4.72 15.76
CA PHE A 388 -18.89 5.84 15.39
C PHE A 388 -18.75 6.98 16.39
N MET A 389 -18.78 8.22 15.90
CA MET A 389 -18.82 9.41 16.77
C MET A 389 -20.27 9.84 16.93
N GLY A 390 -20.76 9.88 18.17
CA GLY A 390 -22.09 10.39 18.48
C GLY A 390 -22.04 11.45 19.59
N ASP A 391 -23.19 12.06 19.86
CA ASP A 391 -23.32 13.16 20.83
C ASP A 391 -22.90 12.76 22.25
N LYS A 392 -23.10 11.47 22.57
CA LYS A 392 -22.76 10.86 23.85
C LYS A 392 -21.31 10.39 23.94
N GLY A 393 -20.49 10.59 22.92
CA GLY A 393 -19.09 10.17 22.88
C GLY A 393 -18.77 9.23 21.73
N LEU A 394 -17.60 8.59 21.82
CA LEU A 394 -17.19 7.57 20.85
C LEU A 394 -17.90 6.24 21.16
N LEU A 395 -18.73 5.80 20.23
CA LEU A 395 -19.45 4.52 20.27
C LEU A 395 -18.60 3.44 19.59
N MET A 396 -18.38 2.32 20.27
CA MET A 396 -17.70 1.16 19.72
C MET A 396 -18.65 -0.04 19.70
N LEU A 397 -18.93 -0.56 18.51
CA LEU A 397 -19.81 -1.71 18.31
C LEU A 397 -19.01 -3.01 18.37
N CYS A 398 -19.36 -3.88 19.31
CA CYS A 398 -18.69 -5.14 19.57
C CYS A 398 -18.68 -6.10 18.36
N PRO A 399 -19.82 -6.38 17.68
CA PRO A 399 -19.83 -7.33 16.57
C PRO A 399 -18.94 -6.86 15.42
N GLN A 400 -18.98 -5.57 15.09
CA GLN A 400 -18.19 -4.97 14.02
C GLN A 400 -16.69 -4.99 14.33
N LEU A 401 -16.27 -4.84 15.60
CA LEU A 401 -14.88 -5.05 16.00
C LEU A 401 -14.43 -6.51 15.84
N VAL A 402 -15.32 -7.47 16.14
CA VAL A 402 -15.04 -8.89 15.89
C VAL A 402 -14.93 -9.17 14.39
N TYR A 403 -15.79 -8.57 13.56
CA TYR A 403 -15.70 -8.67 12.11
C TYR A 403 -14.45 -7.98 11.54
N LEU A 404 -14.01 -6.87 12.14
CA LEU A 404 -12.75 -6.21 11.81
C LEU A 404 -11.56 -7.13 12.09
N ALA A 405 -11.54 -7.78 13.25
CA ALA A 405 -10.52 -8.76 13.60
C ALA A 405 -10.56 -9.97 12.65
N ALA A 406 -11.75 -10.46 12.28
CA ALA A 406 -11.90 -11.55 11.32
C ALA A 406 -11.40 -11.17 9.91
N ALA A 407 -11.74 -9.96 9.43
CA ALA A 407 -11.23 -9.44 8.16
C ALA A 407 -9.69 -9.32 8.19
N TRP A 408 -9.13 -8.85 9.30
CA TRP A 408 -7.69 -8.78 9.50
C TRP A 408 -7.04 -10.18 9.57
N ALA A 409 -7.73 -11.19 10.12
CA ALA A 409 -7.24 -12.57 10.11
C ALA A 409 -7.15 -13.12 8.67
N VAL A 410 -8.14 -12.86 7.81
CA VAL A 410 -8.09 -13.21 6.39
C VAL A 410 -6.93 -12.51 5.70
N PHE A 411 -6.74 -11.22 5.99
CA PHE A 411 -5.60 -10.45 5.52
C PHE A 411 -4.26 -11.03 5.99
N LEU A 412 -4.19 -11.48 7.25
CA LEU A 412 -2.99 -12.09 7.85
C LEU A 412 -2.62 -13.40 7.15
N VAL A 413 -3.61 -14.23 6.81
CA VAL A 413 -3.40 -15.45 6.01
C VAL A 413 -2.83 -15.09 4.64
N PHE A 414 -3.38 -14.07 3.99
CA PHE A 414 -2.89 -13.57 2.70
C PHE A 414 -1.43 -13.09 2.78
N VAL A 415 -1.07 -12.21 3.72
CA VAL A 415 0.31 -11.70 3.85
C VAL A 415 1.30 -12.78 4.29
N THR A 416 0.85 -13.74 5.12
CA THR A 416 1.66 -14.90 5.53
C THR A 416 1.94 -15.80 4.33
N TYR A 417 0.91 -16.09 3.53
CA TYR A 417 1.05 -16.90 2.33
C TYR A 417 2.07 -16.31 1.35
N ILE A 418 1.98 -15.02 1.02
CA ILE A 418 2.93 -14.39 0.09
C ILE A 418 4.35 -14.31 0.66
N SER A 419 4.51 -14.14 1.98
CA SER A 419 5.82 -14.03 2.64
C SER A 419 6.59 -15.35 2.67
N PHE A 420 5.88 -16.46 2.87
CA PHE A 420 6.48 -17.81 2.92
C PHE A 420 6.44 -18.57 1.60
N ARG A 421 5.80 -18.02 0.57
CA ARG A 421 5.76 -18.66 -0.76
C ARG A 421 7.18 -18.80 -1.31
N LYS A 422 7.58 -20.05 -1.56
CA LYS A 422 8.86 -20.37 -2.17
C LYS A 422 8.76 -20.41 -3.70
N PRO A 423 9.61 -19.67 -4.43
CA PRO A 423 9.71 -19.77 -5.87
C PRO A 423 10.25 -21.14 -6.27
N LYS A 424 9.60 -21.76 -7.26
CA LYS A 424 10.02 -23.04 -7.82
C LYS A 424 10.89 -22.83 -9.07
N GLY A 425 11.79 -23.77 -9.30
CA GLY A 425 12.63 -23.86 -10.49
C GLY A 425 14.04 -23.27 -10.33
N PRO A 426 14.91 -23.55 -11.33
CA PRO A 426 16.35 -23.29 -11.28
C PRO A 426 16.73 -21.81 -11.28
N LEU A 427 15.82 -20.93 -11.71
CA LEU A 427 16.06 -19.49 -11.75
C LEU A 427 16.35 -18.97 -10.32
N PRO A 428 17.45 -18.25 -10.06
CA PRO A 428 17.75 -17.75 -8.72
C PRO A 428 16.74 -16.70 -8.26
N ALA A 429 16.40 -16.67 -6.99
CA ALA A 429 15.46 -15.68 -6.46
C ALA A 429 16.13 -14.31 -6.28
N THR A 430 15.42 -13.24 -6.67
CA THR A 430 15.91 -11.86 -6.59
C THR A 430 15.05 -10.99 -5.69
N TYR A 431 13.74 -11.22 -5.64
CA TYR A 431 12.80 -10.44 -4.83
C TYR A 431 12.89 -8.92 -5.08
N GLY A 432 13.28 -8.52 -6.30
CA GLY A 432 13.48 -7.13 -6.66
C GLY A 432 14.80 -6.51 -6.16
N HIS A 433 15.75 -7.29 -5.64
CA HIS A 433 17.09 -6.81 -5.30
C HIS A 433 17.85 -6.40 -6.57
N LEU A 434 18.19 -5.11 -6.67
CA LEU A 434 18.65 -4.51 -7.91
C LEU A 434 20.01 -5.05 -8.34
N GLN A 435 20.93 -5.20 -7.40
CA GLN A 435 22.25 -5.75 -7.67
C GLN A 435 22.17 -7.19 -8.17
N THR A 436 21.35 -8.04 -7.54
CA THR A 436 21.22 -9.44 -7.97
C THR A 436 20.55 -9.54 -9.34
N LEU A 437 19.58 -8.67 -9.64
CA LEU A 437 19.00 -8.58 -10.98
C LEU A 437 20.06 -8.19 -12.01
N ALA A 438 20.87 -7.17 -11.73
CA ALA A 438 21.96 -6.75 -12.60
C ALA A 438 23.04 -7.83 -12.79
N ASP A 439 23.33 -8.62 -11.75
CA ASP A 439 24.29 -9.73 -11.79
C ASP A 439 23.78 -10.90 -12.67
N LEU A 440 22.47 -11.18 -12.63
CA LEU A 440 21.85 -12.31 -13.35
C LEU A 440 21.42 -11.99 -14.78
N VAL A 441 21.26 -10.71 -15.12
CA VAL A 441 20.93 -10.23 -16.46
C VAL A 441 22.23 -9.84 -17.16
N ASP A 442 22.66 -10.66 -18.12
CA ASP A 442 23.89 -10.40 -18.86
C ASP A 442 23.68 -9.50 -20.07
N GLU A 443 22.53 -9.66 -20.73
CA GLU A 443 22.12 -8.88 -21.90
C GLU A 443 20.69 -8.34 -21.71
N TRP A 444 20.54 -7.03 -21.91
CA TRP A 444 19.30 -6.30 -21.70
C TRP A 444 18.48 -6.21 -23.00
N TYR A 445 17.24 -6.72 -22.98
CA TYR A 445 16.32 -6.71 -24.14
C TYR A 445 14.90 -6.24 -23.76
N GLU A 446 14.10 -5.88 -24.77
CA GLU A 446 12.69 -5.52 -24.59
C GLU A 446 11.83 -6.72 -24.14
N THR A 447 12.12 -7.91 -24.68
CA THR A 447 11.56 -9.16 -24.19
C THR A 447 12.70 -10.07 -23.82
N MET A 448 12.77 -10.44 -22.54
CA MET A 448 13.86 -11.24 -22.00
C MET A 448 13.40 -12.65 -21.69
N PHE A 449 14.21 -13.60 -22.13
CA PHE A 449 14.17 -14.99 -21.74
C PHE A 449 15.43 -15.31 -20.96
N TRP A 450 15.35 -16.22 -19.99
CA TRP A 450 16.51 -16.65 -19.22
C TRP A 450 16.68 -18.16 -19.29
N GLY A 451 17.92 -18.62 -19.44
CA GLY A 451 18.22 -20.04 -19.55
C GLY A 451 19.70 -20.33 -19.80
N HIS A 452 19.97 -21.55 -20.25
CA HIS A 452 21.33 -22.01 -20.52
C HIS A 452 21.86 -21.46 -21.84
N LYS A 453 23.05 -20.85 -21.83
CA LYS A 453 23.68 -20.25 -23.02
C LYS A 453 24.81 -21.07 -23.62
N GLY A 454 25.56 -21.81 -22.81
CA GLY A 454 26.70 -22.58 -23.29
C GLY A 454 27.53 -23.19 -22.17
N GLU A 455 28.59 -23.88 -22.58
CA GLU A 455 29.51 -24.62 -21.72
C GLU A 455 30.94 -24.26 -22.12
N SER A 456 31.77 -23.95 -21.11
CA SER A 456 33.20 -23.70 -21.28
C SER A 456 33.98 -25.01 -21.48
N GLU A 457 35.22 -24.91 -21.93
CA GLU A 457 36.12 -26.07 -22.10
C GLU A 457 36.34 -26.85 -20.78
N ASP A 458 36.22 -26.17 -19.63
CA ASP A 458 36.33 -26.76 -18.29
C ASP A 458 35.05 -27.47 -17.82
N GLY A 459 34.01 -27.56 -18.65
CA GLY A 459 32.71 -28.16 -18.30
C GLY A 459 31.82 -27.26 -17.43
N ILE A 460 32.23 -26.01 -17.19
CA ILE A 460 31.43 -25.03 -16.44
C ILE A 460 30.46 -24.34 -17.40
N CYS A 461 29.18 -24.37 -17.06
CA CYS A 461 28.11 -23.79 -17.86
C CYS A 461 27.91 -22.29 -17.59
N HIS A 462 27.24 -21.61 -18.52
CA HIS A 462 26.77 -20.24 -18.35
C HIS A 462 25.26 -20.15 -18.53
N ALA A 463 24.61 -19.34 -17.69
CA ALA A 463 23.18 -19.03 -17.75
C ALA A 463 23.00 -17.51 -17.72
N GLY A 464 22.10 -17.02 -18.55
CA GLY A 464 21.90 -15.59 -18.78
C GLY A 464 20.61 -15.31 -19.53
N THR A 465 20.45 -14.08 -19.99
CA THR A 465 19.28 -13.56 -20.69
C THR A 465 19.47 -13.45 -22.20
N SER A 466 18.42 -13.66 -22.99
CA SER A 466 18.44 -13.52 -24.46
C SER A 466 17.14 -12.91 -24.97
N ASP A 467 17.16 -12.36 -26.20
CA ASP A 467 16.00 -11.93 -26.97
C ASP A 467 15.14 -13.11 -27.49
N LYS A 468 15.67 -14.33 -27.42
CA LYS A 468 15.01 -15.56 -27.86
C LYS A 468 14.90 -16.58 -26.72
N PRO A 469 13.90 -17.47 -26.76
CA PRO A 469 13.78 -18.55 -25.80
C PRO A 469 15.06 -19.39 -25.72
N LEU A 470 15.62 -19.50 -24.51
CA LEU A 470 16.81 -20.30 -24.24
C LEU A 470 16.44 -21.71 -23.76
N PRO A 471 17.32 -22.71 -23.97
CA PRO A 471 17.19 -24.02 -23.35
C PRO A 471 17.11 -23.95 -21.82
N GLN A 472 16.44 -24.92 -21.22
CA GLN A 472 16.38 -25.02 -19.77
C GLN A 472 17.77 -25.27 -19.17
N VAL A 473 17.95 -24.77 -17.95
CA VAL A 473 19.18 -24.96 -17.16
C VAL A 473 19.32 -26.43 -16.77
N ARG A 474 20.53 -26.97 -16.89
CA ARG A 474 20.86 -28.36 -16.53
C ARG A 474 21.08 -28.43 -15.03
N MET A 475 20.25 -29.21 -14.32
CA MET A 475 20.26 -29.26 -12.84
C MET A 475 21.54 -29.87 -12.25
N ASP A 476 22.25 -30.68 -13.03
CA ASP A 476 23.45 -31.43 -12.66
C ASP A 476 24.77 -30.71 -13.02
N ALA A 477 24.68 -29.53 -13.67
CA ALA A 477 25.85 -28.76 -14.08
C ALA A 477 26.18 -27.62 -13.12
N LEU A 478 27.46 -27.24 -13.05
CA LEU A 478 27.91 -26.05 -12.36
C LEU A 478 27.89 -24.85 -13.31
N TYR A 479 27.45 -23.70 -12.79
CA TYR A 479 27.32 -22.49 -13.58
C TYR A 479 28.22 -21.37 -13.04
N LYS A 480 28.88 -20.62 -13.93
CA LYS A 480 29.66 -19.42 -13.61
C LYS A 480 29.40 -18.27 -14.59
N GLY A 481 29.40 -17.04 -14.05
CA GLY A 481 29.05 -15.81 -14.75
C GLY A 481 30.16 -15.27 -15.63
#